data_AF-A0A7W7VLC2-F1
#
_entry.id   AF-A0A7W7VLC2-F1
#
_cell.length_a   1.000
_cell.length_b   1.000
_cell.length_c   1.000
_cell.angle_alpha   90.00
_cell.angle_beta   90.00
_cell.angle_gamma   90.00
#
_symmetry.space_group_name_H-M   'P 1'
#
loop_
_entity.id
_entity.type
_entity.pdbx_description
1 polymer ?
#
loop_
_entity_poly.entity_id
_entity_poly.type
_entity_poly.pdbx_seq_one_letter_code
_entity_poly.pdbx_strand_id
1 'polypeptide(L)'
;MPDPDASVPSEVPPDDPSGGSFNDPAPAPRTATVVLATTDAARLRGRSGTLLDRLTGQLAGLSTGDVHVVTRSSDVIHAPGGAYMIGSEGSGGLADDLRRVAGVARTATGPVAVLAGNLVAHTEALALLLERPGRDTGALVAKDEANPPVRIDRGLVTSAGTSFHDVEGPNGSFRGAFQVGADDLLALAATAETLADLAEVGRFGAMDGAEAGELLLSGLLRSGVAVRAVGLGRLRCDRVTTQEEADTALRRLGEVDESDARLDAAIKSDDGFFATFFVSSWSRHVVRVAAMLGLRPNAVTGVSVGLAVLAAVWFSAGTRPALVTGAVLVYLSFVLDCVDGQLARYTRQFSPLGAWLDATFDRVKEYVVYVGLALGYAGEGVWPLAVGVLILQTLRHTVDFSYAGARVDAERAGHAWAGVAGSLTARSDVAVAAEAPRRRGREPYGPVTPPAQAPARQGGQGNWVVRLSRRLERDSPTRWLKKIIVLPIGERMALIAVTAAFFDARVTFLALLTWGSVALLYTLSGRVARSLSR
;
A
#
# COMPACT_ATOMS: atom_id res chain seq x y z
N MET A 1 -25.69 46.33 -60.67
CA MET A 1 -24.44 47.03 -60.33
C MET A 1 -24.30 46.92 -58.82
N PRO A 2 -23.21 46.33 -58.29
CA PRO A 2 -23.16 45.82 -56.92
C PRO A 2 -22.69 46.86 -55.90
N ASP A 3 -23.01 46.56 -54.65
CA ASP A 3 -22.69 47.24 -53.39
C ASP A 3 -21.19 47.29 -53.09
N PRO A 4 -20.68 48.33 -52.38
CA PRO A 4 -19.93 48.03 -51.17
C PRO A 4 -20.07 49.10 -50.07
N ASP A 5 -20.90 48.84 -49.06
CA ASP A 5 -20.78 49.50 -47.75
C ASP A 5 -19.82 48.73 -46.83
N ALA A 6 -18.74 49.40 -46.47
CA ALA A 6 -17.66 48.89 -45.64
C ALA A 6 -17.96 49.18 -44.15
N SER A 7 -18.09 48.11 -43.35
CA SER A 7 -18.05 48.18 -41.89
C SER A 7 -17.03 47.19 -41.34
N VAL A 8 -16.00 47.75 -40.70
CA VAL A 8 -14.88 47.09 -40.02
C VAL A 8 -15.37 46.24 -38.82
N PRO A 9 -14.92 44.99 -38.64
CA PRO A 9 -15.05 44.27 -37.37
C PRO A 9 -13.85 44.54 -36.46
N SER A 10 -14.14 44.72 -35.16
CA SER A 10 -13.21 44.87 -34.05
C SER A 10 -12.13 43.78 -33.97
N GLU A 11 -10.87 44.18 -33.84
CA GLU A 11 -9.74 43.30 -33.52
C GLU A 11 -9.97 42.58 -32.17
N VAL A 12 -9.91 41.25 -32.23
CA VAL A 12 -9.74 40.35 -31.09
C VAL A 12 -8.28 40.43 -30.66
N PRO A 13 -7.95 40.69 -29.37
CA PRO A 13 -6.57 40.68 -28.94
C PRO A 13 -6.01 39.24 -28.98
N PRO A 14 -4.74 39.05 -29.33
CA PRO A 14 -4.15 37.71 -29.42
C PRO A 14 -4.11 37.04 -28.04
N ASP A 15 -4.57 35.79 -27.98
CA ASP A 15 -4.38 34.90 -26.83
C ASP A 15 -2.89 34.81 -26.50
N ASP A 16 -2.48 35.39 -25.38
CA ASP A 16 -1.16 35.22 -24.79
C ASP A 16 -1.13 33.86 -24.07
N PRO A 17 -0.33 32.87 -24.53
CA PRO A 17 -0.26 31.56 -23.90
C PRO A 17 0.62 31.54 -22.64
N SER A 18 1.04 32.69 -22.11
CA SER A 18 2.00 32.76 -20.98
C SER A 18 1.39 33.00 -19.59
N GLY A 19 0.06 32.95 -19.45
CA GLY A 19 -0.65 33.12 -18.16
C GLY A 19 -0.65 31.92 -17.19
N GLY A 20 0.28 30.97 -17.33
CA GLY A 20 0.43 29.86 -16.40
C GLY A 20 1.05 30.32 -15.08
N SER A 21 0.29 30.29 -13.99
CA SER A 21 0.85 30.46 -12.66
C SER A 21 1.98 29.43 -12.48
N PHE A 22 3.20 29.88 -12.18
CA PHE A 22 4.39 29.04 -12.00
C PHE A 22 4.30 28.09 -10.79
N ASN A 23 3.11 27.91 -10.22
CA ASN A 23 2.85 27.20 -8.97
C ASN A 23 1.63 26.28 -9.00
N ASP A 24 0.92 26.13 -10.12
CA ASP A 24 -0.04 25.04 -10.22
C ASP A 24 0.72 23.74 -10.54
N PRO A 25 0.78 22.77 -9.61
CA PRO A 25 1.38 21.48 -9.93
C PRO A 25 0.61 20.91 -11.12
N ALA A 26 1.34 20.50 -12.17
CA ALA A 26 0.76 19.78 -13.29
C ALA A 26 -0.20 18.70 -12.74
N PRO A 27 -1.43 18.56 -13.28
CA PRO A 27 -2.39 17.60 -12.76
C PRO A 27 -1.71 16.23 -12.73
N ALA A 28 -1.70 15.62 -11.54
CA ALA A 28 -1.04 14.33 -11.35
C ALA A 28 -1.52 13.35 -12.44
N PRO A 29 -0.62 12.62 -13.12
CA PRO A 29 -0.98 11.80 -14.27
C PRO A 29 -2.09 10.84 -13.87
N ARG A 30 -3.22 10.89 -14.57
CA ARG A 30 -4.37 10.05 -14.24
C ARG A 30 -4.08 8.61 -14.64
N THR A 31 -4.63 7.66 -13.90
CA THR A 31 -4.47 6.23 -14.23
C THR A 31 -5.34 5.89 -15.44
N ALA A 32 -4.75 5.49 -16.55
CA ALA A 32 -5.50 4.93 -17.68
C ALA A 32 -6.00 3.54 -17.28
N THR A 33 -7.23 3.19 -17.64
CA THR A 33 -7.85 1.94 -17.19
C THR A 33 -8.33 1.10 -18.35
N VAL A 34 -7.99 -0.19 -18.36
CA VAL A 34 -8.50 -1.18 -19.31
C VAL A 34 -9.42 -2.14 -18.57
N VAL A 35 -10.69 -2.19 -18.97
CA VAL A 35 -11.70 -3.11 -18.44
C VAL A 35 -11.91 -4.23 -19.43
N LEU A 36 -11.51 -5.44 -19.06
CA LEU A 36 -11.66 -6.67 -19.85
C LEU A 36 -13.07 -7.24 -19.63
N ALA A 37 -14.04 -6.72 -20.39
CA ALA A 37 -15.44 -7.16 -20.42
C ALA A 37 -15.68 -8.19 -21.55
N THR A 38 -14.81 -9.20 -21.59
CA THR A 38 -14.70 -10.19 -22.66
C THR A 38 -15.66 -11.39 -22.49
N THR A 39 -16.46 -11.40 -21.41
CA THR A 39 -17.46 -12.43 -21.13
C THR A 39 -18.84 -11.81 -20.89
N ASP A 40 -19.89 -12.62 -21.07
CA ASP A 40 -21.27 -12.20 -20.77
C ASP A 40 -21.47 -11.87 -19.28
N ALA A 41 -20.57 -12.31 -18.40
CA ALA A 41 -20.61 -12.00 -16.98
C ALA A 41 -20.52 -10.47 -16.71
N ALA A 42 -19.91 -9.69 -17.61
CA ALA A 42 -19.90 -8.23 -17.51
C ALA A 42 -21.30 -7.60 -17.68
N ARG A 43 -22.22 -8.31 -18.34
CA ARG A 43 -23.62 -7.88 -18.61
C ARG A 43 -24.60 -8.32 -17.52
N LEU A 44 -24.13 -9.05 -16.50
CA LEU A 44 -24.97 -9.43 -15.36
C LEU A 44 -25.57 -8.18 -14.72
N ARG A 45 -26.79 -8.32 -14.21
CA ARG A 45 -27.57 -7.18 -13.72
C ARG A 45 -27.17 -6.83 -12.30
N GLY A 46 -26.97 -5.54 -12.06
CA GLY A 46 -26.95 -4.93 -10.75
C GLY A 46 -28.26 -4.17 -10.46
N ARG A 47 -28.25 -3.36 -9.39
CA ARG A 47 -29.42 -2.56 -8.98
C ARG A 47 -29.82 -1.46 -9.96
N SER A 48 -28.88 -0.89 -10.68
CA SER A 48 -29.05 0.34 -11.49
C SER A 48 -28.49 0.22 -12.91
N GLY A 49 -28.27 -1.00 -13.41
CA GLY A 49 -27.61 -1.26 -14.69
C GLY A 49 -26.91 -2.61 -14.68
N THR A 50 -25.94 -2.78 -15.57
CA THR A 50 -25.05 -3.95 -15.58
C THR A 50 -23.93 -3.82 -14.54
N LEU A 51 -23.22 -4.92 -14.27
CA LEU A 51 -21.99 -4.87 -13.47
C LEU A 51 -20.92 -3.97 -14.10
N LEU A 52 -20.84 -3.96 -15.43
CA LEU A 52 -19.94 -3.07 -16.15
C LEU A 52 -20.29 -1.59 -15.96
N ASP A 53 -21.58 -1.23 -15.99
CA ASP A 53 -22.03 0.16 -15.72
C ASP A 53 -21.65 0.59 -14.31
N ARG A 54 -21.82 -0.33 -13.35
CA ARG A 54 -21.41 -0.09 -11.96
C ARG A 54 -19.89 0.11 -11.85
N LEU A 55 -19.10 -0.76 -12.45
CA LEU A 55 -17.64 -0.71 -12.39
C LEU A 55 -17.10 0.57 -13.05
N THR A 56 -17.57 0.89 -14.26
CA THR A 56 -17.17 2.11 -14.97
C THR A 56 -17.61 3.38 -14.22
N GLY A 57 -18.80 3.38 -13.62
CA GLY A 57 -19.25 4.45 -12.74
C GLY A 57 -18.39 4.63 -11.49
N GLN A 58 -17.89 3.55 -10.89
CA GLN A 58 -16.92 3.63 -9.80
C GLN A 58 -15.60 4.24 -10.26
N LEU A 59 -15.08 3.79 -11.41
CA LEU A 59 -13.82 4.29 -11.97
C LEU A 59 -13.91 5.79 -12.25
N ALA A 60 -15.01 6.27 -12.84
CA ALA A 60 -15.24 7.70 -13.10
C ALA A 60 -15.17 8.58 -11.82
N GLY A 61 -15.48 8.01 -10.65
CA GLY A 61 -15.37 8.70 -9.35
C GLY A 61 -13.99 8.60 -8.69
N LEU A 62 -13.08 7.80 -9.25
CA LEU A 62 -11.69 7.66 -8.80
C LEU A 62 -10.76 8.49 -9.69
N SER A 63 -9.49 8.56 -9.31
CA SER A 63 -8.43 9.26 -10.06
C SER A 63 -8.07 8.63 -11.43
N THR A 64 -9.04 8.06 -12.15
CA THR A 64 -8.83 7.47 -13.47
C THR A 64 -8.96 8.52 -14.57
N GLY A 65 -8.16 8.36 -15.62
CA GLY A 65 -8.24 9.16 -16.84
C GLY A 65 -9.19 8.49 -17.80
N ASP A 66 -8.64 8.00 -18.91
CA ASP A 66 -9.39 7.27 -19.91
C ASP A 66 -9.72 5.85 -19.43
N VAL A 67 -10.99 5.45 -19.60
CA VAL A 67 -11.46 4.09 -19.37
C VAL A 67 -11.70 3.43 -20.73
N HIS A 68 -10.88 2.44 -21.04
CA HIS A 68 -10.94 1.62 -22.24
C HIS A 68 -11.65 0.30 -21.93
N VAL A 69 -12.80 0.07 -22.52
CA VAL A 69 -13.52 -1.20 -22.36
C VAL A 69 -13.22 -2.10 -23.56
N VAL A 70 -12.73 -3.31 -23.28
CA VAL A 70 -12.53 -4.38 -24.28
C VAL A 70 -13.69 -5.35 -24.16
N THR A 71 -14.46 -5.53 -25.22
CA THR A 71 -15.63 -6.40 -25.24
C THR A 71 -15.71 -7.26 -26.51
N ARG A 72 -16.33 -8.44 -26.38
CA ARG A 72 -16.57 -9.38 -27.49
C ARG A 72 -17.81 -9.04 -28.31
N SER A 73 -18.70 -8.20 -27.80
CA SER A 73 -19.93 -7.84 -28.49
C SER A 73 -19.83 -6.45 -29.12
N SER A 74 -20.42 -6.30 -30.31
CA SER A 74 -20.56 -5.03 -31.02
C SER A 74 -21.63 -4.10 -30.44
N ASP A 75 -22.38 -4.53 -29.41
CA ASP A 75 -23.37 -3.68 -28.77
C ASP A 75 -22.66 -2.54 -28.01
N VAL A 76 -23.02 -1.31 -28.34
CA VAL A 76 -22.53 -0.11 -27.64
C VAL A 76 -23.01 -0.15 -26.19
N ILE A 77 -22.13 -0.50 -25.26
CA ILE A 77 -22.39 -0.33 -23.84
C ILE A 77 -22.12 1.13 -23.51
N HIS A 78 -23.18 1.89 -23.22
CA HIS A 78 -23.07 3.29 -22.82
C HIS A 78 -22.42 3.41 -21.43
N ALA A 79 -21.10 3.54 -21.38
CA ALA A 79 -20.40 3.94 -20.16
C ALA A 79 -20.61 5.45 -19.90
N PRO A 80 -21.11 5.87 -18.74
CA PRO A 80 -21.18 7.29 -18.37
C PRO A 80 -19.77 7.89 -18.25
N GLY A 81 -19.54 9.11 -18.73
CA GLY A 81 -18.36 9.91 -18.34
C GLY A 81 -17.18 9.99 -19.32
N GLY A 82 -17.36 9.74 -20.62
CA GLY A 82 -16.30 9.97 -21.62
C GLY A 82 -15.31 8.82 -21.78
N ALA A 83 -15.67 7.60 -21.36
CA ALA A 83 -14.91 6.40 -21.64
C ALA A 83 -14.78 6.17 -23.16
N TYR A 84 -13.54 6.06 -23.65
CA TYR A 84 -13.29 5.69 -25.05
C TYR A 84 -13.48 4.17 -25.20
N MET A 85 -14.57 3.77 -25.86
CA MET A 85 -14.80 2.38 -26.23
C MET A 85 -13.77 1.96 -27.28
N ILE A 86 -12.93 0.97 -26.96
CA ILE A 86 -12.07 0.31 -27.94
C ILE A 86 -12.80 -0.96 -28.40
N GLY A 87 -13.55 -0.85 -29.50
CA GLY A 87 -14.15 -1.99 -30.19
C GLY A 87 -15.57 -1.72 -30.70
N SER A 88 -15.70 -1.14 -31.89
CA SER A 88 -16.90 -1.33 -32.73
C SER A 88 -16.73 -2.48 -33.74
N GLU A 89 -15.64 -3.23 -33.64
CA GLU A 89 -15.44 -4.53 -34.26
C GLU A 89 -14.94 -5.44 -33.12
N GLY A 90 -15.77 -6.42 -32.72
CA GLY A 90 -15.55 -7.21 -31.51
C GLY A 90 -14.16 -7.85 -31.46
N SER A 91 -13.59 -8.00 -30.26
CA SER A 91 -12.24 -8.57 -30.17
C SER A 91 -12.19 -10.00 -30.73
N GLY A 92 -11.17 -10.29 -31.55
CA GLY A 92 -11.03 -11.55 -32.28
C GLY A 92 -10.63 -12.76 -31.41
N GLY A 93 -10.47 -12.56 -30.10
CA GLY A 93 -9.99 -13.59 -29.16
C GLY A 93 -8.99 -13.04 -28.13
N LEU A 94 -8.40 -13.95 -27.35
CA LEU A 94 -7.43 -13.63 -26.29
C LEU A 94 -6.22 -12.82 -26.81
N ALA A 95 -5.70 -13.14 -28.00
CA ALA A 95 -4.56 -12.43 -28.58
C ALA A 95 -4.89 -10.94 -28.85
N ASP A 96 -6.08 -10.64 -29.38
CA ASP A 96 -6.50 -9.27 -29.64
C ASP A 96 -6.74 -8.48 -28.34
N ASP A 97 -7.32 -9.13 -27.32
CA ASP A 97 -7.50 -8.54 -25.99
C ASP A 97 -6.15 -8.09 -25.39
N LEU A 98 -5.11 -8.93 -25.52
CA LEU A 98 -3.76 -8.64 -25.04
C LEU A 98 -3.09 -7.51 -25.84
N ARG A 99 -3.23 -7.48 -27.17
CA ARG A 99 -2.69 -6.40 -28.01
C ARG A 99 -3.32 -5.05 -27.72
N ARG A 100 -4.61 -5.01 -27.37
CA ARG A 100 -5.28 -3.77 -26.94
C ARG A 100 -4.71 -3.25 -25.63
N VAL A 101 -4.44 -4.13 -24.66
CA VAL A 101 -3.73 -3.75 -23.43
C VAL A 101 -2.34 -3.21 -23.74
N ALA A 102 -1.59 -3.87 -24.65
CA ALA A 102 -0.27 -3.41 -25.08
C ALA A 102 -0.32 -2.02 -25.74
N GLY A 103 -1.34 -1.77 -26.57
CA GLY A 103 -1.59 -0.48 -27.21
C GLY A 103 -1.78 0.64 -26.18
N VAL A 104 -2.66 0.42 -25.19
CA VAL A 104 -2.89 1.39 -24.12
C VAL A 104 -1.62 1.62 -23.30
N ALA A 105 -0.88 0.56 -22.97
CA ALA A 105 0.37 0.66 -22.23
C ALA A 105 1.45 1.49 -22.95
N ARG A 106 1.51 1.43 -24.28
CA ARG A 106 2.47 2.22 -25.08
C ARG A 106 2.16 3.70 -25.15
N THR A 107 0.88 4.08 -25.10
CA THR A 107 0.45 5.48 -25.27
C THR A 107 0.16 6.17 -23.94
N ALA A 108 0.03 5.42 -22.85
CA ALA A 108 -0.27 5.97 -21.54
C ALA A 108 0.89 6.85 -21.02
N THR A 109 0.55 8.05 -20.55
CA THR A 109 1.48 8.99 -19.90
C THR A 109 1.53 8.81 -18.38
N GLY A 110 0.82 7.81 -17.86
CA GLY A 110 0.66 7.52 -16.44
C GLY A 110 0.38 6.03 -16.23
N PRO A 111 0.19 5.60 -14.97
CA PRO A 111 -0.07 4.20 -14.63
C PRO A 111 -1.24 3.61 -15.42
N VAL A 112 -1.17 2.32 -15.70
CA VAL A 112 -2.24 1.58 -16.39
C VAL A 112 -2.84 0.55 -15.45
N ALA A 113 -4.15 0.60 -15.24
CA ALA A 113 -4.89 -0.40 -14.50
C ALA A 113 -5.59 -1.37 -15.45
N VAL A 114 -5.57 -2.66 -15.14
CA VAL A 114 -6.30 -3.70 -15.88
C VAL A 114 -7.26 -4.39 -14.91
N LEU A 115 -8.55 -4.36 -15.24
CA LEU A 115 -9.63 -4.90 -14.40
C LEU A 115 -10.49 -5.87 -15.19
N ALA A 116 -10.94 -6.94 -14.55
CA ALA A 116 -11.95 -7.81 -15.10
C ALA A 116 -13.32 -7.12 -15.10
N GLY A 117 -14.07 -7.22 -16.19
CA GLY A 117 -15.39 -6.58 -16.33
C GLY A 117 -16.48 -7.21 -15.45
N ASN A 118 -16.23 -8.39 -14.90
CA ASN A 118 -17.13 -9.14 -14.03
C ASN A 118 -16.84 -8.96 -12.53
N LEU A 119 -16.24 -7.83 -12.15
CA LEU A 119 -15.93 -7.52 -10.75
C LEU A 119 -17.12 -6.94 -10.00
N VAL A 120 -17.35 -7.48 -8.81
CA VAL A 120 -18.22 -6.89 -7.78
C VAL A 120 -17.34 -6.48 -6.60
N ALA A 121 -17.05 -5.19 -6.50
CA ALA A 121 -16.10 -4.66 -5.52
C ALA A 121 -16.60 -3.40 -4.84
N HIS A 122 -16.19 -3.21 -3.58
CA HIS A 122 -16.28 -1.91 -2.92
C HIS A 122 -15.46 -0.87 -3.68
N THR A 123 -15.91 0.38 -3.71
CA THR A 123 -15.16 1.47 -4.37
C THR A 123 -13.82 1.68 -3.68
N GLU A 124 -13.81 1.59 -2.35
CA GLU A 124 -12.61 1.63 -1.51
C GLU A 124 -11.59 0.53 -1.88
N ALA A 125 -12.05 -0.66 -2.27
CA ALA A 125 -11.14 -1.75 -2.64
C ALA A 125 -10.35 -1.40 -3.91
N LEU A 126 -11.01 -0.81 -4.91
CA LEU A 126 -10.34 -0.32 -6.12
C LEU A 126 -9.41 0.84 -5.79
N ALA A 127 -9.83 1.75 -4.91
CA ALA A 127 -9.02 2.90 -4.53
C ALA A 127 -7.74 2.54 -3.74
N LEU A 128 -7.73 1.46 -2.96
CA LEU A 128 -6.50 0.93 -2.33
C LEU A 128 -5.42 0.57 -3.36
N LEU A 129 -5.84 0.20 -4.57
CA LEU A 129 -4.96 -0.06 -5.69
C LEU A 129 -4.62 1.24 -6.45
N LEU A 130 -5.63 2.03 -6.82
CA LEU A 130 -5.52 3.11 -7.81
C LEU A 130 -5.09 4.47 -7.23
N GLU A 131 -5.41 4.77 -5.97
CA GLU A 131 -5.22 6.11 -5.36
C GLU A 131 -4.01 6.19 -4.42
N ARG A 132 -3.09 5.23 -4.52
CA ARG A 132 -1.88 5.23 -3.72
C ARG A 132 -0.91 6.33 -4.19
N PRO A 133 -0.19 7.05 -3.30
CA PRO A 133 0.72 8.14 -3.70
C PRO A 133 1.80 7.75 -4.73
N GLY A 134 2.43 6.58 -4.58
CA GLY A 134 3.47 6.13 -5.52
C GLY A 134 2.93 5.58 -6.84
N ARG A 135 1.66 5.18 -6.86
CA ARG A 135 1.01 4.48 -7.99
C ARG A 135 1.85 3.33 -8.60
N ASP A 136 2.72 2.72 -7.78
CA ASP A 136 3.55 1.56 -8.16
C ASP A 136 2.72 0.34 -8.57
N THR A 137 3.37 -0.59 -9.25
CA THR A 137 2.77 -1.86 -9.69
C THR A 137 2.23 -2.68 -8.52
N GLY A 138 0.98 -3.15 -8.62
CA GLY A 138 0.33 -3.92 -7.57
C GLY A 138 -0.92 -4.64 -8.04
N ALA A 139 -1.33 -5.67 -7.30
CA ALA A 139 -2.50 -6.49 -7.60
C ALA A 139 -3.42 -6.65 -6.37
N LEU A 140 -4.74 -6.54 -6.57
CA LEU A 140 -5.71 -6.85 -5.53
C LEU A 140 -5.69 -8.36 -5.24
N VAL A 141 -5.49 -8.69 -3.96
CA VAL A 141 -5.41 -10.07 -3.49
C VAL A 141 -6.19 -10.28 -2.20
N ALA A 142 -6.62 -11.51 -1.97
CA ALA A 142 -7.16 -11.95 -0.69
C ALA A 142 -6.32 -13.09 -0.09
N LYS A 143 -6.33 -13.20 1.24
CA LYS A 143 -5.67 -14.29 1.97
C LYS A 143 -6.64 -15.46 2.17
N ASP A 144 -6.89 -16.19 1.09
CA ASP A 144 -7.69 -17.41 1.07
C ASP A 144 -7.18 -18.38 -0.01
N GLU A 145 -7.89 -19.49 -0.18
CA GLU A 145 -7.55 -20.57 -1.12
C GLU A 145 -8.41 -20.52 -2.40
N ALA A 146 -8.94 -19.35 -2.75
CA ALA A 146 -9.76 -19.17 -3.94
C ALA A 146 -8.91 -19.11 -5.23
N ASN A 147 -9.54 -19.33 -6.37
CA ASN A 147 -8.92 -19.15 -7.68
C ASN A 147 -9.17 -17.72 -8.20
N PRO A 148 -8.25 -17.16 -9.01
CA PRO A 148 -6.94 -17.70 -9.38
C PRO A 148 -5.94 -17.64 -8.21
N PRO A 149 -5.14 -18.70 -7.98
CA PRO A 149 -4.25 -18.75 -6.82
C PRO A 149 -3.05 -17.81 -7.02
N VAL A 150 -2.55 -17.25 -5.92
CA VAL A 150 -1.29 -16.49 -5.91
C VAL A 150 -0.40 -16.94 -4.75
N ARG A 151 0.91 -16.76 -4.93
CA ARG A 151 1.88 -16.83 -3.86
C ARG A 151 2.31 -15.42 -3.49
N ILE A 152 2.19 -15.11 -2.21
CA ILE A 152 2.59 -13.82 -1.62
C ILE A 152 3.76 -14.07 -0.69
N ASP A 153 4.90 -13.43 -0.96
CA ASP A 153 6.05 -13.40 -0.07
C ASP A 153 6.44 -11.95 0.25
N ARG A 154 6.66 -11.65 1.53
CA ARG A 154 7.06 -10.32 2.02
C ARG A 154 6.24 -9.14 1.47
N GLY A 155 4.96 -9.34 1.20
CA GLY A 155 4.05 -8.29 0.70
C GLY A 155 4.09 -8.08 -0.81
N LEU A 156 4.80 -8.93 -1.55
CA LEU A 156 4.77 -8.99 -3.00
C LEU A 156 4.09 -10.28 -3.46
N VAL A 157 3.43 -10.20 -4.61
CA VAL A 157 3.04 -11.39 -5.36
C VAL A 157 4.31 -11.91 -6.04
N THR A 158 4.62 -13.18 -5.84
CA THR A 158 5.81 -13.82 -6.43
C THR A 158 5.45 -14.85 -7.50
N SER A 159 4.20 -15.33 -7.51
CA SER A 159 3.67 -16.22 -8.53
C SER A 159 2.15 -16.05 -8.60
N ALA A 160 1.60 -16.13 -9.81
CA ALA A 160 0.17 -16.03 -10.08
C ALA A 160 -0.28 -17.14 -11.03
N GLY A 161 -1.40 -17.76 -10.69
CA GLY A 161 -1.95 -18.91 -11.39
C GLY A 161 -2.89 -18.52 -12.52
N THR A 162 -2.93 -19.39 -13.52
CA THR A 162 -3.88 -19.38 -14.63
C THR A 162 -4.32 -20.84 -14.86
N SER A 163 -5.24 -21.10 -15.78
CA SER A 163 -5.52 -22.47 -16.25
C SER A 163 -4.32 -23.15 -16.93
N PHE A 164 -3.30 -22.38 -17.32
CA PHE A 164 -2.06 -22.89 -17.92
C PHE A 164 -0.89 -22.99 -16.94
N HIS A 165 -0.87 -22.17 -15.88
CA HIS A 165 0.25 -22.01 -14.95
C HIS A 165 -0.15 -22.33 -13.51
N ASP A 166 0.50 -23.36 -12.94
CA ASP A 166 0.32 -23.80 -11.56
C ASP A 166 1.25 -23.05 -10.61
N VAL A 167 0.69 -22.56 -9.49
CA VAL A 167 1.44 -21.87 -8.42
C VAL A 167 1.89 -22.85 -7.36
N GLU A 168 3.17 -22.85 -7.02
CA GLU A 168 3.68 -23.68 -5.93
C GLU A 168 3.40 -23.03 -4.55
N GLY A 169 2.73 -23.77 -3.67
CA GLY A 169 2.45 -23.32 -2.31
C GLY A 169 1.63 -22.01 -2.25
N PRO A 170 0.46 -21.94 -2.90
CA PRO A 170 -0.36 -20.74 -2.91
C PRO A 170 -0.81 -20.39 -1.49
N ASN A 171 -0.89 -19.09 -1.20
CA ASN A 171 -1.30 -18.58 0.11
C ASN A 171 -2.26 -17.38 0.02
N GLY A 172 -2.80 -17.15 -1.17
CA GLY A 172 -3.81 -16.15 -1.47
C GLY A 172 -4.45 -16.38 -2.83
N SER A 173 -5.35 -15.47 -3.19
CA SER A 173 -6.02 -15.43 -4.49
C SER A 173 -5.94 -14.05 -5.13
N PHE A 174 -5.84 -14.00 -6.45
CA PHE A 174 -5.95 -12.78 -7.24
C PHE A 174 -7.42 -12.39 -7.42
N ARG A 175 -7.71 -11.08 -7.37
CA ARG A 175 -9.08 -10.54 -7.37
C ARG A 175 -9.45 -9.79 -8.64
N GLY A 176 -8.77 -10.08 -9.75
CA GLY A 176 -9.15 -9.61 -11.08
C GLY A 176 -8.82 -8.15 -11.37
N ALA A 177 -8.07 -7.46 -10.51
CA ALA A 177 -7.64 -6.08 -10.75
C ALA A 177 -6.17 -5.86 -10.35
N PHE A 178 -5.38 -5.31 -11.27
CA PHE A 178 -4.00 -4.88 -11.00
C PHE A 178 -3.71 -3.54 -11.68
N GLN A 179 -2.70 -2.84 -11.16
CA GLN A 179 -2.16 -1.61 -11.74
C GLN A 179 -0.68 -1.84 -12.03
N VAL A 180 -0.22 -1.28 -13.14
CA VAL A 180 1.18 -1.20 -13.53
C VAL A 180 1.61 0.26 -13.43
N GLY A 181 2.67 0.51 -12.67
CA GLY A 181 3.27 1.84 -12.50
C GLY A 181 3.91 2.33 -13.80
N ALA A 182 4.13 3.64 -13.90
CA ALA A 182 4.69 4.26 -15.11
C ALA A 182 6.05 3.65 -15.53
N ASP A 183 6.88 3.28 -14.55
CA ASP A 183 8.21 2.70 -14.77
C ASP A 183 8.16 1.29 -15.40
N ASP A 184 7.04 0.57 -15.25
CA ASP A 184 6.86 -0.81 -15.69
C ASP A 184 6.01 -0.93 -16.97
N LEU A 185 5.55 0.18 -17.56
CA LEU A 185 4.64 0.16 -18.73
C LEU A 185 5.27 -0.47 -19.97
N LEU A 186 6.57 -0.28 -20.18
CA LEU A 186 7.30 -0.92 -21.27
C LEU A 186 7.32 -2.45 -21.10
N ALA A 187 7.48 -2.92 -19.87
CA ALA A 187 7.41 -4.34 -19.56
C ALA A 187 6.00 -4.87 -19.82
N LEU A 188 4.95 -4.17 -19.36
CA LEU A 188 3.56 -4.54 -19.64
C LEU A 188 3.29 -4.66 -21.15
N ALA A 189 3.70 -3.66 -21.94
CA ALA A 189 3.47 -3.68 -23.38
C ALA A 189 4.19 -4.87 -24.05
N ALA A 190 5.47 -5.10 -23.74
CA ALA A 190 6.25 -6.20 -24.32
C ALA A 190 5.73 -7.58 -23.91
N THR A 191 5.38 -7.75 -22.62
CA THR A 191 4.79 -8.98 -22.10
C THR A 191 3.45 -9.25 -22.76
N ALA A 192 2.58 -8.24 -22.89
CA ALA A 192 1.27 -8.39 -23.51
C ALA A 192 1.37 -8.79 -24.99
N GLU A 193 2.26 -8.18 -25.78
CA GLU A 193 2.51 -8.60 -27.18
C GLU A 193 3.02 -10.03 -27.27
N THR A 194 4.00 -10.39 -26.43
CA THR A 194 4.57 -11.75 -26.45
C THR A 194 3.51 -12.79 -26.08
N LEU A 195 2.66 -12.50 -25.08
CA LEU A 195 1.54 -13.37 -24.73
C LEU A 195 0.50 -13.43 -25.85
N ALA A 196 0.25 -12.33 -26.58
CA ALA A 196 -0.66 -12.32 -27.71
C ALA A 196 -0.16 -13.24 -28.83
N ASP A 197 1.12 -13.17 -29.19
CA ASP A 197 1.73 -14.03 -30.21
C ASP A 197 1.67 -15.51 -29.80
N LEU A 198 1.92 -15.81 -28.52
CA LEU A 198 1.79 -17.17 -27.97
C LEU A 198 0.34 -17.67 -28.00
N ALA A 199 -0.63 -16.80 -27.71
CA ALA A 199 -2.05 -17.13 -27.78
C ALA A 199 -2.50 -17.39 -29.22
N GLU A 200 -2.00 -16.61 -30.19
CA GLU A 200 -2.34 -16.75 -31.61
C GLU A 200 -1.86 -18.08 -32.20
N VAL A 201 -0.69 -18.57 -31.77
CA VAL A 201 -0.19 -19.92 -32.15
C VAL A 201 -0.78 -21.05 -31.29
N GLY A 202 -1.77 -20.76 -30.44
CA GLY A 202 -2.49 -21.76 -29.65
C GLY A 202 -1.71 -22.33 -28.47
N ARG A 203 -0.66 -21.65 -27.98
CA ARG A 203 0.22 -22.18 -26.92
C ARG A 203 -0.50 -22.47 -25.60
N PHE A 204 -1.52 -21.69 -25.28
CA PHE A 204 -2.28 -21.78 -24.04
C PHE A 204 -3.51 -22.70 -24.14
N GLY A 205 -3.70 -23.40 -25.27
CA GLY A 205 -4.85 -24.27 -25.48
C GLY A 205 -6.16 -23.51 -25.58
N ALA A 206 -7.20 -23.99 -24.88
CA ALA A 206 -8.55 -23.44 -24.93
C ALA A 206 -8.79 -22.24 -23.98
N MET A 207 -7.73 -21.56 -23.54
CA MET A 207 -7.83 -20.40 -22.66
C MET A 207 -8.66 -19.29 -23.31
N ASP A 208 -9.64 -18.77 -22.58
CA ASP A 208 -10.55 -17.73 -23.07
C ASP A 208 -10.07 -16.32 -22.70
N GLY A 209 -10.81 -15.30 -23.15
CA GLY A 209 -10.51 -13.90 -22.80
C GLY A 209 -10.80 -13.56 -21.33
N ALA A 210 -11.46 -14.43 -20.57
CA ALA A 210 -11.79 -14.18 -19.17
C ALA A 210 -10.56 -14.27 -18.26
N GLU A 211 -9.53 -14.99 -18.70
CA GLU A 211 -8.25 -15.17 -18.01
C GLU A 211 -7.15 -14.21 -18.49
N ALA A 212 -7.45 -13.28 -19.41
CA ALA A 212 -6.46 -12.36 -19.96
C ALA A 212 -5.77 -11.52 -18.87
N GLY A 213 -6.50 -11.10 -17.84
CA GLY A 213 -5.94 -10.37 -16.69
C GLY A 213 -4.98 -11.22 -15.85
N GLU A 214 -5.33 -12.47 -15.59
CA GLU A 214 -4.49 -13.44 -14.89
C GLU A 214 -3.21 -13.75 -15.67
N LEU A 215 -3.33 -13.94 -16.98
CA LEU A 215 -2.22 -14.23 -17.87
C LEU A 215 -1.24 -13.05 -17.92
N LEU A 216 -1.75 -11.81 -18.01
CA LEU A 216 -0.92 -10.61 -17.93
C LEU A 216 -0.20 -10.50 -16.59
N LEU A 217 -0.90 -10.73 -15.47
CA LEU A 217 -0.28 -10.69 -14.14
C LEU A 217 0.84 -11.73 -14.00
N SER A 218 0.57 -12.97 -14.44
CA SER A 218 1.56 -14.05 -14.45
C SER A 218 2.76 -13.68 -15.34
N GLY A 219 2.51 -13.14 -16.53
CA GLY A 219 3.55 -12.69 -17.44
C GLY A 219 4.43 -11.57 -16.89
N LEU A 220 3.84 -10.58 -16.20
CA LEU A 220 4.58 -9.49 -15.56
C LEU A 220 5.53 -10.02 -14.48
N LEU A 221 5.03 -10.88 -13.59
CA LEU A 221 5.82 -11.53 -12.55
C LEU A 221 7.00 -12.31 -13.15
N ARG A 222 6.74 -13.07 -14.21
CA ARG A 222 7.74 -13.87 -14.91
C ARG A 222 8.71 -13.01 -15.73
N SER A 223 8.33 -11.78 -16.08
CA SER A 223 9.21 -10.79 -16.70
C SER A 223 10.05 -10.03 -15.67
N GLY A 224 9.94 -10.36 -14.38
CA GLY A 224 10.73 -9.77 -13.29
C GLY A 224 10.11 -8.51 -12.68
N VAL A 225 8.87 -8.15 -13.05
CA VAL A 225 8.19 -6.97 -12.50
C VAL A 225 7.78 -7.25 -11.05
N ALA A 226 8.18 -6.36 -10.14
CA ALA A 226 7.83 -6.46 -8.73
C ALA A 226 6.37 -6.03 -8.48
N VAL A 227 5.47 -7.00 -8.32
CA VAL A 227 4.05 -6.72 -8.09
C VAL A 227 3.72 -6.75 -6.61
N ARG A 228 3.29 -5.62 -6.06
CA ARG A 228 2.85 -5.54 -4.66
C ARG A 228 1.51 -6.24 -4.44
N ALA A 229 1.42 -7.01 -3.36
CA ALA A 229 0.16 -7.59 -2.89
C ALA A 229 -0.70 -6.52 -2.17
N VAL A 230 -1.86 -6.19 -2.73
CA VAL A 230 -2.82 -5.24 -2.15
C VAL A 230 -3.95 -6.02 -1.49
N GLY A 231 -3.87 -6.17 -0.16
CA GLY A 231 -4.87 -6.93 0.61
C GLY A 231 -6.16 -6.15 0.84
N LEU A 232 -7.31 -6.82 0.74
CA LEU A 232 -8.63 -6.22 0.92
C LEU A 232 -9.03 -5.88 2.36
N GLY A 233 -8.39 -6.50 3.36
CA GLY A 233 -8.79 -6.31 4.77
C GLY A 233 -10.24 -6.75 5.02
N ARG A 234 -11.09 -5.82 5.46
CA ARG A 234 -12.54 -6.03 5.66
C ARG A 234 -13.35 -5.87 4.37
N LEU A 235 -12.78 -5.24 3.34
CA LEU A 235 -13.46 -4.96 2.08
C LEU A 235 -13.67 -6.24 1.28
N ARG A 236 -14.54 -6.15 0.28
CA ARG A 236 -14.89 -7.23 -0.65
C ARG A 236 -14.58 -6.85 -2.09
N CYS A 237 -14.08 -7.82 -2.82
CA CYS A 237 -13.85 -7.79 -4.26
C CYS A 237 -13.95 -9.23 -4.75
N ASP A 238 -14.99 -9.52 -5.52
CA ASP A 238 -15.31 -10.85 -6.00
C ASP A 238 -15.43 -10.83 -7.53
N ARG A 239 -14.92 -11.87 -8.19
CA ARG A 239 -15.21 -12.16 -9.60
C ARG A 239 -16.44 -13.04 -9.65
N VAL A 240 -17.43 -12.67 -10.46
CA VAL A 240 -18.69 -13.41 -10.57
C VAL A 240 -18.92 -13.87 -12.00
N THR A 241 -19.53 -15.05 -12.17
CA THR A 241 -19.80 -15.64 -13.49
C THR A 241 -21.29 -15.84 -13.74
N THR A 242 -22.08 -15.94 -12.67
CA THR A 242 -23.54 -16.14 -12.74
C THR A 242 -24.31 -15.01 -12.06
N GLN A 243 -25.59 -14.85 -12.41
CA GLN A 243 -26.46 -13.84 -11.77
C GLN A 243 -26.64 -14.11 -10.27
N GLU A 244 -26.71 -15.38 -9.85
CA GLU A 244 -26.84 -15.75 -8.43
C GLU A 244 -25.58 -15.35 -7.62
N GLU A 245 -24.39 -15.54 -8.20
CA GLU A 245 -23.13 -15.08 -7.63
C GLU A 245 -23.09 -13.55 -7.56
N ALA A 246 -23.51 -12.86 -8.62
CA ALA A 246 -23.59 -11.40 -8.65
C ALA A 246 -24.52 -10.85 -7.56
N ASP A 247 -25.73 -11.40 -7.42
CA ASP A 247 -26.69 -10.99 -6.41
C ASP A 247 -26.15 -11.24 -4.99
N THR A 248 -25.45 -12.36 -4.78
CA THR A 248 -24.82 -12.68 -3.51
C THR A 248 -23.66 -11.75 -3.19
N ALA A 249 -22.78 -11.48 -4.15
CA ALA A 249 -21.67 -10.55 -3.99
C ALA A 249 -22.19 -9.13 -3.69
N LEU A 250 -23.20 -8.65 -4.41
CA LEU A 250 -23.83 -7.35 -4.19
C LEU A 250 -24.47 -7.23 -2.80
N ARG A 251 -25.14 -8.28 -2.30
CA ARG A 251 -25.65 -8.30 -0.92
C ARG A 251 -24.51 -8.22 0.10
N ARG A 252 -23.41 -8.96 -0.12
CA ARG A 252 -22.23 -8.95 0.75
C ARG A 252 -21.50 -7.61 0.80
N LEU A 253 -21.61 -6.79 -0.25
CA LEU A 253 -21.12 -5.40 -0.18
C LEU A 253 -21.86 -4.61 0.91
N GLY A 254 -23.17 -4.80 1.05
CA GLY A 254 -23.97 -4.12 2.09
C GLY A 254 -23.66 -4.54 3.53
N GLU A 255 -22.89 -5.61 3.75
CA GLU A 255 -22.48 -6.08 5.08
C GLU A 255 -21.31 -5.27 5.65
N VAL A 256 -20.61 -4.50 4.81
CA VAL A 256 -19.40 -3.76 5.20
C VAL A 256 -19.58 -2.29 4.88
N ASP A 257 -19.45 -1.44 5.89
CA ASP A 257 -19.35 0.01 5.70
C ASP A 257 -17.94 0.37 5.20
N GLU A 258 -17.84 0.89 3.97
CA GLU A 258 -16.57 1.28 3.34
C GLU A 258 -15.85 2.37 4.15
N SER A 259 -16.59 3.32 4.73
CA SER A 259 -16.01 4.43 5.49
C SER A 259 -15.38 3.93 6.78
N ASP A 260 -16.04 2.98 7.45
CA ASP A 260 -15.48 2.34 8.64
C ASP A 260 -14.30 1.43 8.31
N ALA A 261 -14.38 0.66 7.22
CA ALA A 261 -13.25 -0.16 6.77
C ALA A 261 -12.03 0.70 6.41
N ARG A 262 -12.24 1.85 5.75
CA ARG A 262 -11.21 2.83 5.44
C ARG A 262 -10.60 3.46 6.69
N LEU A 263 -11.44 3.80 7.67
CA LEU A 263 -10.99 4.37 8.94
C LEU A 263 -10.14 3.37 9.73
N ASP A 264 -10.56 2.11 9.80
CA ASP A 264 -9.79 1.04 10.43
C ASP A 264 -8.44 0.84 9.73
N ALA A 265 -8.41 0.87 8.39
CA ALA A 265 -7.19 0.74 7.60
C ALA A 265 -6.24 1.95 7.74
N ALA A 266 -6.77 3.13 8.05
CA ALA A 266 -5.99 4.34 8.28
C ALA A 266 -5.21 4.31 9.61
N ILE A 267 -5.60 3.43 10.55
CA ILE A 267 -4.90 3.22 11.82
C ILE A 267 -3.86 2.11 11.63
N LYS A 268 -2.61 2.39 11.99
CA LYS A 268 -1.50 1.44 11.79
C LYS A 268 -1.70 0.22 12.70
N SER A 269 -1.68 -0.97 12.12
CA SER A 269 -1.83 -2.23 12.87
C SER A 269 -0.57 -2.66 13.64
N ASP A 270 0.56 -1.98 13.44
CA ASP A 270 1.86 -2.34 14.03
C ASP A 270 2.48 -1.21 14.86
N ASP A 271 1.67 -0.33 15.44
CA ASP A 271 2.13 0.74 16.31
C ASP A 271 2.87 0.25 17.57
N GLY A 272 3.59 1.16 18.23
CA GLY A 272 4.15 0.94 19.56
C GLY A 272 3.07 0.58 20.58
N PHE A 273 3.48 0.04 21.72
CA PHE A 273 2.58 -0.28 22.84
C PHE A 273 1.76 0.94 23.25
N PHE A 274 2.42 2.08 23.48
CA PHE A 274 1.72 3.26 23.98
C PHE A 274 0.71 3.80 22.97
N ALA A 275 1.12 3.96 21.71
CA ALA A 275 0.23 4.38 20.63
C ALA A 275 -0.96 3.42 20.47
N THR A 276 -0.72 2.09 20.53
CA THR A 276 -1.81 1.10 20.36
C THR A 276 -2.87 1.23 21.46
N PHE A 277 -2.48 1.26 22.73
CA PHE A 277 -3.43 1.17 23.84
C PHE A 277 -3.97 2.52 24.30
N PHE A 278 -3.18 3.60 24.22
CA PHE A 278 -3.53 4.91 24.77
C PHE A 278 -3.93 5.95 23.71
N VAL A 279 -3.78 5.64 22.41
CA VAL A 279 -4.15 6.56 21.32
C VAL A 279 -5.07 5.86 20.32
N SER A 280 -4.58 4.85 19.62
CA SER A 280 -5.28 4.16 18.53
C SER A 280 -6.58 3.48 18.97
N SER A 281 -6.73 3.19 20.26
CA SER A 281 -7.97 2.64 20.85
C SER A 281 -9.17 3.59 20.73
N TRP A 282 -8.95 4.91 20.69
CA TRP A 282 -10.02 5.90 20.64
C TRP A 282 -9.83 6.99 19.57
N SER A 283 -8.64 7.12 18.98
CA SER A 283 -8.32 8.14 17.97
C SER A 283 -9.23 8.10 16.75
N ARG A 284 -9.83 6.93 16.43
CA ARG A 284 -10.85 6.79 15.38
C ARG A 284 -11.99 7.81 15.50
N HIS A 285 -12.39 8.15 16.72
CA HIS A 285 -13.47 9.12 16.95
C HIS A 285 -13.00 10.53 16.63
N VAL A 286 -11.75 10.86 16.99
CA VAL A 286 -11.13 12.15 16.68
C VAL A 286 -10.94 12.32 15.18
N VAL A 287 -10.47 11.28 14.48
CA VAL A 287 -10.32 11.29 13.02
C VAL A 287 -11.68 11.50 12.35
N ARG A 288 -12.74 10.81 12.81
CA ARG A 288 -14.09 10.98 12.28
C ARG A 288 -14.58 12.42 12.46
N VAL A 289 -14.41 12.99 13.65
CA VAL A 289 -14.78 14.40 13.92
C VAL A 289 -13.97 15.37 13.08
N ALA A 290 -12.64 15.19 12.98
CA ALA A 290 -11.78 16.03 12.18
C ALA A 290 -12.16 16.00 10.69
N ALA A 291 -12.51 14.82 10.16
CA ALA A 291 -12.99 14.67 8.80
C ALA A 291 -14.36 15.33 8.59
N MET A 292 -15.30 15.19 9.54
CA MET A 292 -16.60 15.87 9.48
C MET A 292 -16.46 17.40 9.51
N LEU A 293 -15.45 17.92 10.22
CA LEU A 293 -15.13 19.34 10.27
C LEU A 293 -14.33 19.83 9.05
N GLY A 294 -13.96 18.95 8.12
CA GLY A 294 -13.19 19.30 6.93
C GLY A 294 -11.75 19.75 7.24
N LEU A 295 -11.18 19.33 8.38
CA LEU A 295 -9.82 19.70 8.75
C LEU A 295 -8.81 19.05 7.80
N ARG A 296 -7.82 19.85 7.36
CA ARG A 296 -6.68 19.33 6.59
C ARG A 296 -5.65 18.68 7.52
N PRO A 297 -4.98 17.59 7.13
CA PRO A 297 -3.94 16.94 7.95
C PRO A 297 -2.88 17.93 8.45
N ASN A 298 -2.33 18.77 7.57
CA ASN A 298 -1.32 19.76 7.93
C ASN A 298 -1.81 20.78 8.97
N ALA A 299 -3.11 21.07 9.03
CA ALA A 299 -3.67 21.95 10.06
C ALA A 299 -3.67 21.25 11.42
N VAL A 300 -4.01 19.95 11.46
CA VAL A 300 -3.93 19.13 12.68
C VAL A 300 -2.49 19.02 13.17
N THR A 301 -1.51 18.83 12.27
CA THR A 301 -0.07 18.89 12.58
C THR A 301 0.31 20.22 13.22
N GLY A 302 -0.15 21.35 12.66
CA GLY A 302 0.11 22.68 13.23
C GLY A 302 -0.43 22.84 14.65
N VAL A 303 -1.65 22.35 14.92
CA VAL A 303 -2.23 22.35 16.27
C VAL A 303 -1.42 21.45 17.21
N SER A 304 -0.99 20.27 16.76
CA SER A 304 -0.11 19.38 17.54
C SER A 304 1.19 20.09 17.96
N VAL A 305 1.85 20.79 17.03
CA VAL A 305 3.06 21.57 17.31
C VAL A 305 2.79 22.69 18.30
N GLY A 306 1.69 23.43 18.13
CA GLY A 306 1.27 24.48 19.06
C GLY A 306 1.09 23.95 20.49
N LEU A 307 0.48 22.78 20.66
CA LEU A 307 0.34 22.13 21.97
C LEU A 307 1.69 21.76 22.59
N ALA A 308 2.67 21.32 21.81
CA ALA A 308 4.01 21.02 22.32
C ALA A 308 4.75 22.28 22.78
N VAL A 309 4.62 23.38 22.04
CA VAL A 309 5.18 24.68 22.43
C VAL A 309 4.53 25.18 23.72
N LEU A 310 3.20 25.10 23.82
CA LEU A 310 2.49 25.43 25.06
C LEU A 310 2.94 24.53 26.22
N ALA A 311 3.14 23.24 25.98
CA ALA A 311 3.66 22.33 27.00
C ALA A 311 5.04 22.77 27.51
N ALA A 312 5.95 23.17 26.60
CA ALA A 312 7.27 23.67 26.98
C ALA A 312 7.20 24.96 27.81
N VAL A 313 6.27 25.87 27.50
CA VAL A 313 6.01 27.08 28.30
C VAL A 313 5.51 26.71 29.71
N TRP A 314 4.64 25.72 29.84
CA TRP A 314 4.21 25.24 31.16
C TRP A 314 5.36 24.55 31.90
N PHE A 315 6.16 23.74 31.23
CA PHE A 315 7.32 23.10 31.84
C PHE A 315 8.35 24.12 32.36
N SER A 316 8.54 25.25 31.66
CA SER A 316 9.51 26.27 32.09
C SER A 316 9.15 26.99 33.38
N ALA A 317 7.91 26.89 33.85
CA ALA A 317 7.51 27.44 35.13
C ALA A 317 8.03 26.62 36.33
N GLY A 318 8.43 25.36 36.14
CA GLY A 318 9.08 24.53 37.17
C GLY A 318 8.21 24.09 38.35
N THR A 319 6.96 24.57 38.46
CA THR A 319 6.04 24.17 39.54
C THR A 319 5.34 22.85 39.22
N ARG A 320 5.00 22.06 40.25
CA ARG A 320 4.32 20.76 40.05
C ARG A 320 3.03 20.86 39.23
N PRO A 321 2.09 21.80 39.48
CA PRO A 321 0.90 21.93 38.65
C PRO A 321 1.24 22.22 37.19
N ALA A 322 2.24 23.08 36.95
CA ALA A 322 2.68 23.41 35.61
C ALA A 322 3.33 22.22 34.89
N LEU A 323 4.10 21.39 35.59
CA LEU A 323 4.63 20.13 35.06
C LEU A 323 3.52 19.13 34.68
N VAL A 324 2.48 19.01 35.50
CA VAL A 324 1.33 18.14 35.19
C VAL A 324 0.57 18.68 33.96
N THR A 325 0.32 19.98 33.89
CA THR A 325 -0.32 20.61 32.72
C THR A 325 0.52 20.41 31.45
N GLY A 326 1.84 20.64 31.53
CA GLY A 326 2.76 20.38 30.42
C GLY A 326 2.72 18.92 29.97
N ALA A 327 2.70 17.96 30.89
CA ALA A 327 2.60 16.53 30.57
C ALA A 327 1.30 16.17 29.84
N VAL A 328 0.17 16.73 30.26
CA VAL A 328 -1.12 16.55 29.55
C VAL A 328 -1.05 17.15 28.15
N LEU A 329 -0.47 18.35 27.99
CA LEU A 329 -0.33 19.00 26.70
C LEU A 329 0.60 18.23 25.74
N VAL A 330 1.70 17.66 26.22
CA VAL A 330 2.56 16.76 25.42
C VAL A 330 1.79 15.52 24.98
N TYR A 331 1.02 14.90 25.89
CA TYR A 331 0.20 13.75 25.52
C TYR A 331 -0.83 14.10 24.43
N LEU A 332 -1.56 15.22 24.59
CA LEU A 332 -2.51 15.69 23.58
C LEU A 332 -1.84 16.05 22.25
N SER A 333 -0.66 16.69 22.29
CA SER A 333 0.16 16.94 21.10
C SER A 333 0.48 15.64 20.37
N PHE A 334 0.91 14.60 21.09
CA PHE A 334 1.20 13.29 20.51
C PHE A 334 -0.04 12.59 19.94
N VAL A 335 -1.19 12.72 20.60
CA VAL A 335 -2.46 12.21 20.05
C VAL A 335 -2.79 12.88 18.71
N LEU A 336 -2.69 14.21 18.63
CA LEU A 336 -3.00 14.93 17.39
C LEU A 336 -2.02 14.61 16.25
N ASP A 337 -0.77 14.35 16.58
CA ASP A 337 0.25 13.87 15.63
C ASP A 337 -0.09 12.48 15.08
N CYS A 338 -0.58 11.57 15.93
CA CYS A 338 -1.10 10.30 15.42
C CYS A 338 -2.35 10.50 14.54
N VAL A 339 -3.22 11.45 14.92
CA VAL A 339 -4.47 11.76 14.22
C VAL A 339 -4.21 12.41 12.88
N ASP A 340 -3.20 13.27 12.71
CA ASP A 340 -2.94 13.91 11.42
C ASP A 340 -2.57 12.88 10.33
N GLY A 341 -1.74 11.89 10.66
CA GLY A 341 -1.32 10.83 9.76
C GLY A 341 -2.46 9.84 9.51
N GLN A 342 -3.29 9.57 10.53
CA GLN A 342 -4.51 8.79 10.36
C GLN A 342 -5.52 9.53 9.47
N LEU A 343 -5.67 10.85 9.64
CA LEU A 343 -6.56 11.69 8.85
C LEU A 343 -6.06 11.82 7.41
N ALA A 344 -4.76 11.94 7.18
CA ALA A 344 -4.17 11.93 5.84
C ALA A 344 -4.47 10.61 5.12
N ARG A 345 -4.29 9.47 5.78
CA ARG A 345 -4.64 8.15 5.23
C ARG A 345 -6.14 7.99 5.01
N TYR A 346 -6.95 8.44 5.97
CA TYR A 346 -8.40 8.38 5.88
C TYR A 346 -8.95 9.31 4.80
N THR A 347 -8.42 10.50 4.58
CA THR A 347 -8.90 11.45 3.55
C THR A 347 -8.17 11.31 2.22
N ARG A 348 -7.13 10.47 2.15
CA ARG A 348 -6.19 10.35 1.00
C ARG A 348 -5.50 11.67 0.63
N GLN A 349 -5.41 12.60 1.57
CA GLN A 349 -4.68 13.84 1.40
C GLN A 349 -3.21 13.60 1.74
N PHE A 350 -2.47 13.09 0.76
CA PHE A 350 -1.03 12.89 0.87
C PHE A 350 -0.30 14.03 0.17
N SER A 351 0.79 14.52 0.77
CA SER A 351 1.68 15.47 0.11
C SER A 351 3.12 15.23 0.55
N PRO A 352 4.11 15.45 -0.35
CA PRO A 352 5.53 15.41 0.03
C PRO A 352 5.85 16.39 1.16
N LEU A 353 5.26 17.59 1.09
CA LEU A 353 5.37 18.59 2.16
C LEU A 353 4.82 18.06 3.48
N GLY A 354 3.63 17.47 3.49
CA GLY A 354 3.02 16.91 4.70
C GLY A 354 3.88 15.81 5.32
N ALA A 355 4.43 14.90 4.49
CA ALA A 355 5.33 13.85 4.97
C ALA A 355 6.64 14.41 5.56
N TRP A 356 7.17 15.48 4.96
CA TRP A 356 8.36 16.17 5.48
C TRP A 356 8.06 16.95 6.77
N LEU A 357 6.92 17.64 6.84
CA LEU A 357 6.49 18.38 8.03
C LEU A 357 6.26 17.44 9.21
N ASP A 358 5.55 16.33 8.99
CA ASP A 358 5.35 15.25 9.97
C ASP A 358 6.71 14.81 10.53
N ALA A 359 7.62 14.33 9.66
CA ALA A 359 8.93 13.85 10.08
C ALA A 359 9.79 14.90 10.82
N THR A 360 9.70 16.17 10.43
CA THR A 360 10.50 17.27 11.00
C THR A 360 9.92 17.73 12.34
N PHE A 361 8.62 18.01 12.39
CA PHE A 361 7.99 18.53 13.60
C PHE A 361 7.93 17.52 14.72
N ASP A 362 7.91 16.24 14.40
CA ASP A 362 8.12 15.16 15.34
C ASP A 362 9.39 15.32 16.20
N ARG A 363 10.43 15.95 15.63
CA ARG A 363 11.70 16.23 16.32
C ARG A 363 11.69 17.58 17.00
N VAL A 364 11.18 18.60 16.33
CA VAL A 364 11.06 19.95 16.88
C VAL A 364 10.27 19.91 18.19
N LYS A 365 9.14 19.18 18.24
CA LYS A 365 8.32 19.02 19.45
C LYS A 365 9.12 18.44 20.61
N GLU A 366 9.89 17.36 20.38
CA GLU A 366 10.75 16.76 21.41
C GLU A 366 11.76 17.77 21.98
N TYR A 367 12.46 18.48 21.10
CA TYR A 367 13.52 19.41 21.51
C TYR A 367 12.97 20.63 22.23
N VAL A 368 11.84 21.18 21.77
CA VAL A 368 11.15 22.27 22.44
C VAL A 368 10.73 21.87 23.85
N VAL A 369 10.21 20.65 24.04
CA VAL A 369 9.87 20.12 25.36
C VAL A 369 11.10 19.96 26.25
N TYR A 370 12.23 19.49 25.71
CA TYR A 370 13.49 19.40 26.47
C TYR A 370 13.97 20.77 26.93
N VAL A 371 13.89 21.79 26.07
CA VAL A 371 14.24 23.17 26.43
C VAL A 371 13.32 23.69 27.54
N GLY A 372 12.01 23.49 27.42
CA GLY A 372 11.05 23.89 28.46
C GLY A 372 11.33 23.26 29.82
N LEU A 373 11.57 21.95 29.85
CA LEU A 373 11.93 21.22 31.07
C LEU A 373 13.25 21.69 31.69
N ALA A 374 14.27 21.94 30.85
CA ALA A 374 15.58 22.43 31.32
C ALA A 374 15.49 23.85 31.90
N LEU A 375 14.71 24.73 31.27
CA LEU A 375 14.48 26.09 31.76
C LEU A 375 13.75 26.13 33.11
N GLY A 376 12.79 25.24 33.32
CA GLY A 376 12.01 25.18 34.56
C GLY A 376 12.68 24.46 35.72
N TYR A 377 13.89 23.93 35.52
CA TYR A 377 14.60 23.19 36.56
C TYR A 377 15.48 24.12 37.40
N ALA A 378 15.23 24.15 38.71
CA ALA A 378 15.92 25.07 39.61
C ALA A 378 17.35 24.65 40.00
N GLY A 379 17.75 23.40 39.74
CA GLY A 379 19.07 22.90 40.11
C GLY A 379 20.14 23.09 39.02
N GLU A 380 21.41 22.95 39.40
CA GLU A 380 22.52 23.01 38.45
C GLU A 380 22.69 21.71 37.65
N GLY A 381 23.38 21.79 36.51
CA GLY A 381 23.83 20.61 35.75
C GLY A 381 22.77 19.89 34.90
N VAL A 382 21.57 20.46 34.73
CA VAL A 382 20.51 19.85 33.89
C VAL A 382 20.77 19.99 32.39
N TRP A 383 21.39 21.10 31.96
CA TRP A 383 21.66 21.39 30.55
C TRP A 383 22.55 20.33 29.87
N PRO A 384 23.66 19.86 30.49
CA PRO A 384 24.41 18.72 29.96
C PRO A 384 23.56 17.46 29.74
N LEU A 385 22.59 17.18 30.62
CA LEU A 385 21.69 16.05 30.45
C LEU A 385 20.73 16.27 29.27
N ALA A 386 20.14 17.46 29.16
CA ALA A 386 19.26 17.82 28.05
C ALA A 386 19.97 17.74 26.70
N VAL A 387 21.20 18.27 26.61
CA VAL A 387 22.06 18.18 25.43
C VAL A 387 22.44 16.73 25.13
N GLY A 388 22.78 15.94 26.16
CA GLY A 388 23.07 14.51 26.01
C GLY A 388 21.87 13.74 25.42
N VAL A 389 20.65 14.00 25.92
CA VAL A 389 19.43 13.42 25.36
C VAL A 389 19.25 13.84 23.90
N LEU A 390 19.42 15.13 23.58
CA LEU A 390 19.29 15.64 22.22
C LEU A 390 20.26 14.94 21.27
N ILE A 391 21.53 14.80 21.64
CA ILE A 391 22.55 14.09 20.85
C ILE A 391 22.14 12.62 20.66
N LEU A 392 21.79 11.93 21.76
CA LEU A 392 21.42 10.52 21.73
C LEU A 392 20.22 10.27 20.80
N GLN A 393 19.16 11.08 20.90
CA GLN A 393 18.00 10.91 20.02
C GLN A 393 18.35 11.25 18.57
N THR A 394 19.13 12.31 18.32
CA THR A 394 19.58 12.64 16.95
C THR A 394 20.32 11.48 16.31
N LEU A 395 21.24 10.83 17.05
CA LEU A 395 21.97 9.66 16.57
C LEU A 395 21.06 8.47 16.30
N ARG A 396 20.15 8.15 17.24
CA ARG A 396 19.18 7.06 17.08
C ARG A 396 18.33 7.22 15.84
N HIS A 397 17.76 8.41 15.64
CA HIS A 397 16.93 8.71 14.48
C HIS A 397 17.69 8.66 13.17
N THR A 398 18.91 9.20 13.14
CA THR A 398 19.78 9.13 11.95
C THR A 398 20.06 7.67 11.58
N VAL A 399 20.40 6.84 12.58
CA VAL A 399 20.62 5.39 12.40
C VAL A 399 19.35 4.69 11.93
N ASP A 400 18.19 5.01 12.49
CA ASP A 400 16.91 4.42 12.10
C ASP A 400 16.52 4.78 10.66
N PHE A 401 16.64 6.05 10.29
CA PHE A 401 16.33 6.55 8.95
C PHE A 401 17.26 5.95 7.89
N SER A 402 18.58 5.98 8.12
CA SER A 402 19.56 5.42 7.18
C SER A 402 19.39 3.92 6.97
N TYR A 403 19.09 3.16 8.03
CA TYR A 403 18.85 1.73 7.91
C TYR A 403 17.54 1.40 7.19
N ALA A 404 16.48 2.17 7.44
CA ALA A 404 15.21 2.00 6.74
C ALA A 404 15.39 2.26 5.23
N GLY A 405 16.08 3.34 4.84
CA GLY A 405 16.42 3.63 3.46
C GLY A 405 17.25 2.52 2.81
N ALA A 406 18.38 2.15 3.43
CA ALA A 406 19.25 1.09 2.92
C ALA A 406 18.54 -0.26 2.76
N ARG A 407 17.56 -0.56 3.62
CA ARG A 407 16.76 -1.77 3.50
C ARG A 407 15.81 -1.72 2.30
N VAL A 408 15.13 -0.59 2.08
CA VAL A 408 14.27 -0.40 0.90
C VAL A 408 15.08 -0.50 -0.38
N ASP A 409 16.27 0.11 -0.42
CA ASP A 409 17.16 0.03 -1.57
C ASP A 409 17.67 -1.40 -1.81
N ALA A 410 18.04 -2.12 -0.75
CA ALA A 410 18.45 -3.52 -0.84
C ALA A 410 17.29 -4.44 -1.25
N GLU A 411 16.06 -4.18 -0.82
CA GLU A 411 14.88 -4.91 -1.26
C GLU A 411 14.62 -4.64 -2.76
N ARG A 412 14.66 -3.37 -3.21
CA ARG A 412 14.55 -3.00 -4.63
C ARG A 412 15.62 -3.67 -5.50
N ALA A 413 16.88 -3.59 -5.10
CA ALA A 413 17.99 -4.25 -5.79
C ALA A 413 17.81 -5.77 -5.77
N GLY A 414 17.39 -6.33 -4.63
CA GLY A 414 17.07 -7.75 -4.49
C GLY A 414 15.98 -8.20 -5.46
N HIS A 415 14.93 -7.41 -5.69
CA HIS A 415 13.89 -7.72 -6.68
C HIS A 415 14.41 -7.63 -8.11
N ALA A 416 15.20 -6.60 -8.43
CA ALA A 416 15.84 -6.49 -9.75
C ALA A 416 16.77 -7.67 -10.05
N TRP A 417 17.43 -8.25 -9.04
CA TRP A 417 18.37 -9.37 -9.20
C TRP A 417 17.73 -10.75 -9.02
N ALA A 418 16.69 -10.88 -8.18
CA ALA A 418 15.95 -12.13 -7.96
C ALA A 418 14.91 -12.40 -9.06
N GLY A 419 14.58 -11.39 -9.88
CA GLY A 419 13.87 -11.58 -11.14
C GLY A 419 14.72 -12.36 -12.14
N VAL A 420 14.96 -13.65 -11.91
CA VAL A 420 15.33 -14.56 -12.99
C VAL A 420 14.09 -14.65 -13.86
N ALA A 421 14.08 -13.90 -14.96
CA ALA A 421 12.99 -13.92 -15.92
C ALA A 421 12.63 -15.38 -16.25
N GLY A 422 11.41 -15.78 -15.91
CA GLY A 422 10.92 -17.13 -16.13
C GLY A 422 10.35 -17.23 -17.54
N SER A 423 10.49 -18.40 -18.19
CA SER A 423 9.83 -18.61 -19.49
C SER A 423 8.32 -18.39 -19.37
N LEU A 424 7.73 -17.52 -20.20
CA LEU A 424 6.27 -17.29 -20.25
C LEU A 424 5.46 -18.55 -20.60
N THR A 425 6.14 -19.61 -21.07
CA THR A 425 5.52 -20.87 -21.48
C THR A 425 5.71 -22.02 -20.48
N ALA A 426 6.35 -21.76 -19.33
CA ALA A 426 6.44 -22.76 -18.27
C ALA A 426 5.06 -22.98 -17.64
N ARG A 427 4.74 -24.23 -17.32
CA ARG A 427 3.45 -24.62 -16.71
C ARG A 427 3.44 -24.56 -15.19
N SER A 428 4.61 -24.40 -14.58
CA SER A 428 4.73 -24.23 -13.13
C SER A 428 6.01 -23.46 -12.82
N ASP A 429 6.13 -23.06 -11.56
CA ASP A 429 7.35 -22.45 -11.01
C ASP A 429 8.57 -23.42 -11.04
N VAL A 430 8.36 -24.72 -11.34
CA VAL A 430 9.40 -25.74 -11.43
C VAL A 430 10.09 -25.70 -12.80
N ALA A 431 10.94 -24.70 -13.02
CA ALA A 431 11.98 -24.76 -14.03
C ALA A 431 13.14 -23.83 -13.62
N VAL A 432 14.38 -24.35 -13.67
CA VAL A 432 15.66 -23.73 -13.28
C VAL A 432 16.10 -23.96 -11.82
N ALA A 433 16.15 -25.23 -11.40
CA ALA A 433 17.13 -25.69 -10.39
C ALA A 433 17.91 -26.94 -10.84
N ALA A 434 17.81 -27.31 -12.12
CA ALA A 434 18.34 -28.56 -12.65
C ALA A 434 19.26 -28.34 -13.86
N GLU A 435 20.31 -27.54 -13.71
CA GLU A 435 21.53 -27.65 -14.55
C GLU A 435 22.67 -26.77 -14.01
N ALA A 436 23.08 -27.02 -12.76
CA ALA A 436 24.48 -26.77 -12.40
C ALA A 436 25.31 -27.93 -12.99
N PRO A 437 26.47 -27.68 -13.64
CA PRO A 437 27.24 -28.74 -14.26
C PRO A 437 27.68 -29.73 -13.18
N ARG A 438 27.15 -30.95 -13.27
CA ARG A 438 27.57 -32.08 -12.43
C ARG A 438 29.08 -32.22 -12.59
N ARG A 439 29.84 -31.83 -11.57
CA ARG A 439 31.25 -32.17 -11.47
C ARG A 439 31.35 -33.69 -11.58
N ARG A 440 31.94 -34.15 -12.68
CA ARG A 440 32.38 -35.53 -12.88
C ARG A 440 33.28 -35.93 -11.73
N GLY A 441 32.99 -37.08 -11.13
CA GLY A 441 33.96 -37.85 -10.35
C GLY A 441 33.46 -38.27 -8.98
N ARG A 442 32.85 -39.47 -8.91
CA ARG A 442 33.35 -40.66 -8.19
C ARG A 442 32.17 -41.55 -7.76
N GLU A 443 31.97 -42.66 -8.47
CA GLU A 443 31.21 -43.82 -7.97
C GLU A 443 32.13 -44.72 -7.10
N PRO A 444 31.63 -45.78 -6.44
CA PRO A 444 30.45 -45.88 -5.56
C PRO A 444 30.78 -46.66 -4.25
N TYR A 445 29.95 -46.57 -3.20
CA TYR A 445 29.83 -47.68 -2.24
C TYR A 445 28.48 -47.69 -1.51
N GLY A 446 27.82 -48.85 -1.52
CA GLY A 446 26.79 -49.27 -0.56
C GLY A 446 25.37 -49.42 -1.13
N PRO A 447 24.76 -50.62 -1.08
CA PRO A 447 23.34 -50.78 -1.39
C PRO A 447 22.50 -50.25 -0.21
N VAL A 448 21.72 -49.20 -0.45
CA VAL A 448 20.70 -48.74 0.51
C VAL A 448 19.33 -49.15 -0.02
N THR A 449 18.72 -50.07 0.70
CA THR A 449 17.35 -50.57 0.54
C THR A 449 16.34 -49.41 0.51
N PRO A 450 15.36 -49.39 -0.41
CA PRO A 450 14.36 -48.33 -0.42
C PRO A 450 13.40 -48.50 0.77
N PRO A 451 13.09 -47.46 1.56
CA PRO A 451 12.02 -47.53 2.53
C PRO A 451 10.65 -47.42 1.83
N ALA A 452 9.69 -48.11 2.42
CA ALA A 452 8.33 -48.30 1.95
C ALA A 452 7.56 -46.99 1.74
N GLN A 453 6.63 -47.04 0.77
CA GLN A 453 5.68 -45.99 0.43
C GLN A 453 4.89 -45.53 1.67
N ALA A 454 4.97 -44.23 1.98
CA ALA A 454 4.14 -43.61 3.00
C ALA A 454 2.72 -43.38 2.45
N PRO A 455 1.66 -43.66 3.22
CA PRO A 455 0.29 -43.61 2.74
C PRO A 455 -0.22 -42.18 2.56
N ALA A 456 -1.13 -42.03 1.59
CA ALA A 456 -1.87 -40.81 1.27
C ALA A 456 -2.51 -40.18 2.52
N ARG A 457 -2.24 -38.89 2.76
CA ARG A 457 -2.92 -38.12 3.79
C ARG A 457 -4.25 -37.60 3.27
N GLN A 458 -5.32 -38.19 3.78
CA GLN A 458 -6.69 -37.68 3.74
C GLN A 458 -6.79 -36.31 4.44
N GLY A 459 -7.64 -35.44 3.90
CA GLY A 459 -7.95 -34.15 4.46
C GLY A 459 -8.83 -34.18 5.71
N GLY A 460 -8.96 -33.02 6.34
CA GLY A 460 -9.96 -32.72 7.36
C GLY A 460 -9.39 -32.56 8.78
N GLN A 461 -9.68 -31.40 9.39
CA GLN A 461 -9.45 -31.03 10.79
C GLN A 461 -8.01 -30.65 11.19
N GLY A 462 -7.62 -29.41 10.93
CA GLY A 462 -6.34 -28.90 11.44
C GLY A 462 -6.08 -27.40 11.30
N ASN A 463 -7.10 -26.53 11.33
CA ASN A 463 -6.90 -25.09 11.19
C ASN A 463 -7.22 -24.27 12.45
N TRP A 464 -7.75 -24.88 13.51
CA TRP A 464 -8.04 -24.12 14.74
C TRP A 464 -6.80 -23.97 15.63
N VAL A 465 -5.94 -24.99 15.72
CA VAL A 465 -4.69 -24.95 16.50
C VAL A 465 -3.68 -23.97 15.90
N VAL A 466 -3.54 -23.94 14.58
CA VAL A 466 -2.66 -22.98 13.88
C VAL A 466 -3.23 -21.56 13.94
N ARG A 467 -4.57 -21.39 13.88
CA ARG A 467 -5.20 -20.08 14.09
C ARG A 467 -5.07 -19.60 15.54
N LEU A 468 -5.17 -20.51 16.51
CA LEU A 468 -5.04 -20.21 17.93
C LEU A 468 -3.59 -19.93 18.30
N SER A 469 -2.61 -20.67 17.76
CA SER A 469 -1.19 -20.37 17.96
C SER A 469 -0.79 -19.02 17.35
N ARG A 470 -1.29 -18.69 16.14
CA ARG A 470 -1.09 -17.36 15.54
C ARG A 470 -1.81 -16.22 16.29
N ARG A 471 -2.91 -16.52 17.00
CA ARG A 471 -3.60 -15.57 17.89
C ARG A 471 -2.83 -15.37 19.20
N LEU A 472 -2.31 -16.45 19.80
CA LEU A 472 -1.49 -16.41 21.01
C LEU A 472 -0.09 -15.82 20.78
N GLU A 473 0.49 -15.98 19.57
CA GLU A 473 1.73 -15.29 19.18
C GLU A 473 1.53 -13.79 18.97
N ARG A 474 0.32 -13.35 18.61
CA ARG A 474 -0.01 -11.92 18.40
C ARG A 474 -0.05 -11.11 19.70
N ASP A 475 -0.42 -11.73 20.81
CA ASP A 475 -0.59 -11.10 22.13
C ASP A 475 0.44 -11.55 23.16
N SER A 476 1.59 -12.08 22.72
CA SER A 476 2.64 -12.46 23.65
C SER A 476 3.20 -11.23 24.37
N PRO A 477 3.32 -11.24 25.72
CA PRO A 477 3.98 -10.18 26.48
C PRO A 477 5.39 -9.87 25.94
N THR A 478 6.05 -10.90 25.37
CA THR A 478 7.37 -10.77 24.74
C THR A 478 7.37 -9.87 23.50
N ARG A 479 6.28 -9.84 22.72
CA ARG A 479 6.13 -8.95 21.57
C ARG A 479 6.08 -7.50 22.02
N TRP A 480 5.25 -7.20 23.01
CA TRP A 480 5.12 -5.85 23.56
C TRP A 480 6.40 -5.39 24.22
N LEU A 481 7.08 -6.27 24.97
CA LEU A 481 8.39 -5.96 25.55
C LEU A 481 9.42 -5.60 24.46
N LYS A 482 9.48 -6.37 23.36
CA LYS A 482 10.35 -6.06 22.21
C LYS A 482 9.99 -4.75 21.51
N LYS A 483 8.73 -4.33 21.52
CA LYS A 483 8.32 -3.02 20.98
C LYS A 483 8.70 -1.88 21.92
N ILE A 484 8.52 -2.07 23.22
CA ILE A 484 8.78 -1.06 24.25
C ILE A 484 10.30 -0.83 24.42
N ILE A 485 11.13 -1.88 24.36
CA ILE A 485 12.59 -1.76 24.55
C ILE A 485 13.26 -0.86 23.51
N VAL A 486 12.71 -0.80 22.28
CA VAL A 486 13.19 0.06 21.21
C VAL A 486 12.87 1.54 21.46
N LEU A 487 12.09 1.84 22.51
CA LEU A 487 11.66 3.18 22.92
C LEU A 487 11.17 4.03 21.72
N PRO A 488 10.07 3.60 21.05
CA PRO A 488 9.44 4.35 19.95
C PRO A 488 8.91 5.72 20.40
N ILE A 489 8.43 6.53 19.45
CA ILE A 489 7.97 7.90 19.70
C ILE A 489 6.91 7.94 20.83
N GLY A 490 5.89 7.08 20.77
CA GLY A 490 4.83 7.05 21.78
C GLY A 490 5.35 6.73 23.18
N GLU A 491 6.23 5.75 23.32
CA GLU A 491 6.84 5.37 24.59
C GLU A 491 7.75 6.50 25.13
N ARG A 492 8.44 7.25 24.26
CA ARG A 492 9.20 8.44 24.68
C ARG A 492 8.28 9.54 25.22
N MET A 493 7.20 9.86 24.50
CA MET A 493 6.25 10.88 24.95
C MET A 493 5.61 10.49 26.28
N ALA A 494 5.25 9.22 26.43
CA ALA A 494 4.74 8.69 27.69
C ALA A 494 5.78 8.79 28.81
N LEU A 495 7.03 8.41 28.55
CA LEU A 495 8.11 8.52 29.51
C LEU A 495 8.31 9.97 29.97
N ILE A 496 8.36 10.92 29.03
CA ILE A 496 8.46 12.36 29.31
C ILE A 496 7.28 12.83 30.16
N ALA A 497 6.05 12.56 29.72
CA ALA A 497 4.84 13.02 30.41
C ALA A 497 4.77 12.48 31.84
N VAL A 498 5.02 11.18 32.04
CA VAL A 498 4.98 10.54 33.36
C VAL A 498 6.12 11.06 34.25
N THR A 499 7.35 11.06 33.76
CA THR A 499 8.49 11.45 34.60
C THR A 499 8.46 12.94 34.95
N ALA A 500 8.07 13.82 34.03
CA ALA A 500 7.90 15.23 34.33
C ALA A 500 6.74 15.48 35.31
N ALA A 501 5.60 14.80 35.15
CA ALA A 501 4.44 14.99 36.01
C ALA A 501 4.67 14.51 37.44
N PHE A 502 5.40 13.41 37.65
CA PHE A 502 5.62 12.77 38.96
C PHE A 502 6.97 13.08 39.60
N PHE A 503 7.95 13.57 38.84
CA PHE A 503 9.29 13.92 39.33
C PHE A 503 9.71 15.30 38.85
N ASP A 504 10.94 15.46 38.36
CA ASP A 504 11.51 16.70 37.85
C ASP A 504 12.19 16.47 36.49
N ALA A 505 12.74 17.54 35.91
CA ALA A 505 13.44 17.50 34.64
C ALA A 505 14.69 16.59 34.67
N ARG A 506 15.41 16.52 35.79
CA ARG A 506 16.62 15.71 35.92
C ARG A 506 16.29 14.22 35.81
N VAL A 507 15.26 13.75 36.52
CA VAL A 507 14.77 12.37 36.43
C VAL A 507 14.32 12.06 35.01
N THR A 508 13.61 13.00 34.37
CA THR A 508 13.14 12.87 32.99
C THR A 508 14.30 12.66 32.02
N PHE A 509 15.34 13.49 32.08
CA PHE A 509 16.51 13.36 31.19
C PHE A 509 17.34 12.12 31.49
N LEU A 510 17.54 11.75 32.76
CA LEU A 510 18.24 10.52 33.12
C LEU A 510 17.50 9.28 32.62
N ALA A 511 16.16 9.26 32.73
CA ALA A 511 15.34 8.17 32.19
C ALA A 511 15.47 8.06 30.67
N LEU A 512 15.46 9.19 29.95
CA LEU A 512 15.63 9.22 28.50
C LEU A 512 17.04 8.79 28.07
N LEU A 513 18.09 9.20 28.77
CA LEU A 513 19.47 8.78 28.49
C LEU A 513 19.65 7.29 28.72
N THR A 514 19.20 6.78 29.87
CA THR A 514 19.38 5.38 30.25
C THR A 514 18.61 4.46 29.31
N TRP A 515 17.31 4.70 29.14
CA TRP A 515 16.48 3.88 28.25
C TRP A 515 16.88 4.07 26.78
N GLY A 516 17.13 5.31 26.35
CA GLY A 516 17.56 5.59 24.98
C GLY A 516 18.86 4.87 24.62
N SER A 517 19.80 4.77 25.55
CA SER A 517 21.06 4.05 25.35
C SER A 517 20.83 2.55 25.21
N VAL A 518 19.97 1.96 26.06
CA VAL A 518 19.57 0.55 25.94
C VAL A 518 18.89 0.29 24.58
N ALA A 519 17.99 1.18 24.17
CA ALA A 519 17.30 1.07 22.89
C ALA A 519 18.26 1.14 21.70
N LEU A 520 19.23 2.06 21.72
CA LEU A 520 20.26 2.18 20.69
C LEU A 520 21.12 0.91 20.61
N LEU A 521 21.59 0.40 21.75
CA LEU A 521 22.39 -0.82 21.80
C LEU A 521 21.60 -2.04 21.32
N TYR A 522 20.35 -2.18 21.75
CA TYR A 522 19.47 -3.26 21.30
C TYR A 522 19.24 -3.24 19.79
N THR A 523 18.91 -2.08 19.23
CA THR A 523 18.65 -1.92 17.79
C THR A 523 19.90 -2.15 16.95
N LEU A 524 21.05 -1.60 17.33
CA LEU A 524 22.32 -1.84 16.65
C LEU A 524 22.73 -3.31 16.71
N SER A 525 22.65 -3.94 17.88
CA SER A 525 23.00 -5.36 18.05
C SER A 525 22.14 -6.26 17.16
N GLY A 526 20.82 -6.02 17.12
CA GLY A 526 19.90 -6.77 16.26
C GLY A 526 20.11 -6.50 14.76
N ARG A 527 20.65 -5.35 14.36
CA ARG A 527 21.00 -5.04 12.97
C ARG A 527 22.31 -5.71 12.55
N VAL A 528 23.33 -5.65 13.40
CA VAL A 528 24.63 -6.31 13.17
C VAL A 528 24.48 -7.83 13.14
N ALA A 529 23.71 -8.41 14.06
CA ALA A 529 23.44 -9.84 14.05
C ALA A 529 22.78 -10.29 12.73
N ARG A 530 21.84 -9.50 12.20
CA ARG A 530 21.16 -9.79 10.92
C ARG A 530 22.07 -9.60 9.69
N SER A 531 23.08 -8.72 9.76
CA SER A 531 24.06 -8.59 8.68
C SER A 531 25.08 -9.72 8.68
N LEU A 532 25.38 -10.29 9.85
CA LEU A 532 26.31 -11.42 9.99
C LEU A 532 25.65 -12.79 9.76
N SER A 533 24.34 -12.89 9.90
CA SER A 533 23.58 -14.14 9.70
C SER A 533 23.18 -14.39 8.25
N ARG A 534 23.83 -13.74 7.27
CA ARG A 534 23.56 -13.89 5.84
C ARG A 534 24.62 -14.73 5.15
#